data_AF-A0A6C0DCE1-F1
#
_entry.id   AF-A0A6C0DCE1-F1
#
_cell.length_a   1.000
_cell.length_b   1.000
_cell.length_c   1.000
_cell.angle_alpha   90.00
_cell.angle_beta   90.00
_cell.angle_gamma   90.00
#
_symmetry.space_group_name_H-M   'P 1'
#
loop_
_entity.id
_entity.type
_entity.pdbx_description
1 polymer ?
#
loop_
_entity_poly.entity_id
_entity_poly.type
_entity_poly.pdbx_seq_one_letter_code
_entity_poly.pdbx_strand_id
1 'polypeptide(L)'
;MEDKWPFMLITFGLLFALGLTIANLERTTVMNEWTERRCELPIIAAAAFFKPDSDPRTSSAFASDNFTFCLQSTVEKFITLFMAPINSLFGKQVGLTGDAMNMIGTVRNLAQNMYNAFLSYMDVYFKKFNRSVFEMSRITQHLRMAMDRANAFAVSMIYIGASMFRGIINSIQFMIKVILIICGIMLAIIIILFFVLFPIMPLILATLAAIISAVMVFAGILSSSISADANDKMGGLCFAEGTLVQTINAKGEMHAVPVEKIRNGDQLADGCGTITAIIRMKGDDIDLRNLHGIYVSGSHVVKGTDGQWKSVADDERAIPTKHRSPIIYCFNTSSNNLPIISADGSTIMFRDWEELSYDDEKGQYIWNYLVSKMLHTNMKYTEWKDNIRPHCEDALMGRNVLVKTNKGWIPISEIEFGQVLDRNGKIQEVLGCIKEHVYQAEDKDGLWYTERYEDDKGTWKKSKNTVPTGSHTIDGFALITKSGEYIIWDDKEKKEKIIRDFTEVGYEEIHKTYAFLEARLRMTDQI
;
A
#
# COMPACT_ATOMS: atom_id res chain seq x y z
N MET A 1 -12.31 -8.91 -4.22
CA MET A 1 -12.53 -9.06 -5.69
C MET A 1 -14.02 -9.21 -6.07
N GLU A 2 -14.91 -9.50 -5.12
CA GLU A 2 -16.35 -9.72 -5.41
C GLU A 2 -17.13 -8.44 -5.73
N ASP A 3 -16.73 -7.27 -5.21
CA ASP A 3 -17.48 -6.01 -5.39
C ASP A 3 -17.39 -5.40 -6.80
N LYS A 4 -16.49 -5.88 -7.66
CA LYS A 4 -16.31 -5.35 -9.03
C LYS A 4 -17.17 -6.07 -10.07
N TRP A 5 -17.71 -7.24 -9.74
CA TRP A 5 -18.56 -8.04 -10.62
C TRP A 5 -19.87 -7.35 -11.02
N PRO A 6 -20.60 -6.68 -10.10
CA PRO A 6 -21.83 -5.99 -10.46
C PRO A 6 -21.59 -4.87 -11.48
N PHE A 7 -20.49 -4.13 -11.32
CA PHE A 7 -20.13 -3.03 -12.22
C PHE A 7 -19.69 -3.52 -13.60
N MET A 8 -18.91 -4.61 -13.65
CA MET A 8 -18.54 -5.23 -14.93
C MET A 8 -19.76 -5.78 -15.66
N LEU A 9 -20.68 -6.47 -14.96
CA LEU A 9 -21.91 -7.01 -15.56
C LEU A 9 -22.83 -5.90 -16.10
N ILE A 10 -23.00 -4.79 -15.37
CA ILE A 10 -23.78 -3.65 -15.83
C ILE A 10 -23.13 -3.01 -17.06
N THR A 11 -21.80 -2.83 -17.04
CA THR A 11 -21.07 -2.24 -18.16
C THR A 11 -21.16 -3.12 -19.41
N PHE A 12 -20.99 -4.44 -19.26
CA PHE A 12 -21.13 -5.40 -20.36
C PHE A 12 -22.56 -5.44 -20.90
N GLY A 13 -23.56 -5.39 -20.01
CA GLY A 13 -24.98 -5.33 -20.37
C GLY A 13 -25.33 -4.07 -21.16
N LEU A 14 -24.82 -2.91 -20.74
CA LEU A 14 -25.02 -1.64 -21.44
C LEU A 14 -24.32 -1.60 -22.81
N LEU A 15 -23.10 -2.12 -22.92
CA LEU A 15 -22.40 -2.24 -24.20
C LEU A 15 -23.11 -3.20 -25.16
N PHE A 16 -23.62 -4.32 -24.65
CA PHE A 16 -24.39 -5.28 -25.43
C PHE A 16 -25.72 -4.67 -25.90
N ALA A 17 -26.43 -3.96 -25.03
CA ALA A 17 -27.66 -3.24 -25.37
C ALA A 17 -27.41 -2.14 -26.42
N LEU A 18 -26.32 -1.38 -26.28
CA LEU A 18 -25.92 -0.39 -27.26
C LEU A 18 -25.62 -1.04 -28.63
N GLY A 19 -24.87 -2.14 -28.65
CA GLY A 19 -24.60 -2.92 -29.86
C GLY A 19 -25.89 -3.39 -30.55
N LEU A 20 -26.85 -3.89 -29.78
CA LEU A 20 -28.18 -4.28 -30.28
C LEU A 20 -28.95 -3.09 -30.88
N THR A 21 -28.90 -1.92 -30.24
CA THR A 21 -29.60 -0.73 -30.76
C THR A 21 -29.00 -0.24 -32.08
N ILE A 22 -27.67 -0.20 -32.19
CA ILE A 22 -26.96 0.21 -33.41
C ILE A 22 -27.21 -0.79 -34.54
N ALA A 23 -27.12 -2.09 -34.25
CA ALA A 23 -27.37 -3.13 -35.24
C ALA A 23 -28.81 -3.07 -35.79
N ASN A 24 -29.80 -2.79 -34.94
CA ASN A 24 -31.19 -2.61 -35.38
C ASN A 24 -31.40 -1.35 -36.23
N LEU A 25 -30.73 -0.24 -35.91
CA LEU A 25 -30.82 1.00 -36.69
C LEU A 25 -30.21 0.87 -38.09
N GLU A 26 -29.10 0.14 -38.21
CA GLU A 26 -28.39 -0.06 -39.48
C GLU A 26 -28.88 -1.29 -40.25
N ARG A 27 -29.77 -2.12 -39.67
CA ARG A 27 -30.18 -3.43 -40.23
C ARG A 27 -30.71 -3.29 -41.65
N THR A 28 -31.57 -2.31 -41.90
CA THR A 28 -32.17 -2.09 -43.22
C THR A 28 -31.13 -1.65 -44.25
N THR A 29 -30.24 -0.74 -43.88
CA THR A 29 -29.19 -0.22 -44.77
C THR A 29 -28.20 -1.32 -45.14
N VAL A 30 -27.72 -2.08 -44.15
CA VAL A 30 -26.76 -3.17 -44.34
C VAL A 30 -27.38 -4.33 -45.14
N MET A 31 -28.66 -4.66 -44.92
CA MET A 31 -29.31 -5.74 -45.64
C MET A 31 -29.68 -5.38 -47.08
N ASN A 32 -29.97 -4.11 -47.38
CA ASN A 32 -30.20 -3.66 -48.74
C ASN A 32 -28.94 -3.76 -49.63
N GLU A 33 -27.75 -3.63 -49.03
CA GLU A 33 -26.45 -3.72 -49.71
C GLU A 33 -25.62 -4.91 -49.22
N TRP A 34 -26.29 -5.99 -48.77
CA TRP A 34 -25.63 -7.10 -48.10
C TRP A 34 -24.47 -7.69 -48.91
N THR A 35 -24.63 -7.85 -50.22
CA THR A 35 -23.62 -8.44 -51.09
C THR A 35 -22.29 -7.68 -51.08
N GLU A 36 -22.34 -6.35 -50.94
CA GLU A 36 -21.17 -5.46 -50.96
C GLU A 36 -20.58 -5.27 -49.57
N ARG A 37 -21.44 -5.15 -48.56
CA ARG A 37 -21.04 -4.75 -47.20
C ARG A 37 -20.78 -5.91 -46.25
N ARG A 38 -21.25 -7.14 -46.56
CA ARG A 38 -21.11 -8.32 -45.67
C ARG A 38 -19.69 -8.70 -45.26
N CYS A 39 -18.68 -8.23 -46.01
CA CYS A 39 -17.28 -8.46 -45.71
C CYS A 39 -16.56 -7.26 -45.08
N GLU A 40 -17.28 -6.19 -44.72
CA GLU A 40 -16.76 -5.13 -43.85
C GLU A 40 -16.58 -5.68 -42.43
N LEU A 41 -15.45 -5.35 -41.80
CA LEU A 41 -15.07 -5.91 -40.50
C LEU A 41 -16.14 -5.74 -39.39
N PRO A 42 -16.79 -4.57 -39.23
CA PRO A 42 -17.86 -4.41 -38.23
C PRO A 42 -19.09 -5.27 -38.53
N ILE A 43 -19.39 -5.50 -39.81
CA ILE A 43 -20.56 -6.28 -40.26
C ILE A 43 -20.30 -7.77 -40.11
N ILE A 44 -19.07 -8.25 -40.35
CA ILE A 44 -18.66 -9.62 -40.07
C ILE A 44 -18.83 -9.94 -38.57
N ALA A 45 -18.31 -9.07 -37.69
CA ALA A 45 -18.36 -9.27 -36.24
C ALA A 45 -19.80 -9.25 -35.69
N ALA A 46 -20.68 -8.49 -36.33
CA ALA A 46 -22.10 -8.36 -35.96
C ALA A 46 -23.05 -9.15 -36.88
N ALA A 47 -22.55 -10.05 -37.73
CA ALA A 47 -23.34 -10.73 -38.77
C ALA A 47 -24.56 -11.49 -38.22
N ALA A 48 -24.47 -12.00 -36.99
CA ALA A 48 -25.56 -12.68 -36.29
C ALA A 48 -26.79 -11.78 -36.07
N PHE A 49 -26.58 -10.46 -35.91
CA PHE A 49 -27.64 -9.48 -35.69
C PHE A 49 -28.31 -9.02 -36.99
N PHE A 50 -27.68 -9.25 -38.14
CA PHE A 50 -28.20 -8.88 -39.46
C PHE A 50 -28.99 -10.00 -40.15
N LYS A 51 -29.09 -11.19 -39.55
CA LYS A 51 -29.83 -12.32 -40.13
C LYS A 51 -31.28 -11.91 -40.48
N PRO A 52 -31.74 -12.07 -41.73
CA PRO A 52 -33.14 -11.84 -42.08
C PRO A 52 -34.05 -12.95 -41.57
N ASP A 53 -35.29 -12.61 -41.25
CA ASP A 53 -36.27 -13.55 -40.67
C ASP A 53 -36.70 -14.62 -41.69
N SER A 54 -36.49 -14.37 -42.98
CA SER A 54 -36.73 -15.30 -44.08
C SER A 54 -35.66 -16.41 -44.22
N ASP A 55 -34.51 -16.29 -43.55
CA ASP A 55 -33.44 -17.28 -43.61
C ASP A 55 -33.69 -18.42 -42.60
N PRO A 56 -33.70 -19.70 -43.02
CA PRO A 56 -33.99 -20.83 -42.15
C PRO A 56 -32.85 -21.16 -41.17
N ARG A 57 -31.66 -20.59 -41.31
CA ARG A 57 -30.49 -20.86 -40.45
C ARG A 57 -30.63 -20.22 -39.07
N THR A 58 -29.87 -20.71 -38.10
CA THR A 58 -29.70 -20.00 -36.82
C THR A 58 -28.80 -18.77 -37.01
N SER A 59 -28.91 -17.76 -36.15
CA SER A 59 -28.09 -16.54 -36.25
C SER A 59 -26.59 -16.82 -36.19
N SER A 60 -26.17 -17.83 -35.41
CA SER A 60 -24.78 -18.27 -35.34
C SER A 60 -24.32 -18.96 -36.63
N ALA A 61 -25.15 -19.83 -37.22
CA ALA A 61 -24.85 -20.48 -38.49
C ALA A 61 -24.77 -19.47 -39.64
N PHE A 62 -25.69 -18.50 -39.69
CA PHE A 62 -25.66 -17.40 -40.66
C PHE A 62 -24.36 -16.59 -40.57
N ALA A 63 -23.93 -16.23 -39.35
CA ALA A 63 -22.70 -15.49 -39.12
C ALA A 63 -21.45 -16.29 -39.52
N SER A 64 -21.40 -17.58 -39.16
CA SER A 64 -20.28 -18.49 -39.49
C SER A 64 -20.12 -18.70 -40.99
N ASP A 65 -21.23 -18.88 -41.71
CA ASP A 65 -21.23 -19.02 -43.16
C ASP A 65 -20.75 -17.73 -43.84
N ASN A 66 -21.20 -16.58 -43.34
CA ASN A 66 -20.76 -15.29 -43.85
C ASN A 66 -19.26 -15.06 -43.63
N PHE A 67 -18.75 -15.41 -42.45
CA PHE A 67 -17.31 -15.34 -42.16
C PHE A 67 -16.50 -16.22 -43.12
N THR A 68 -16.93 -17.46 -43.32
CA THR A 68 -16.27 -18.41 -44.23
C THR A 68 -16.28 -17.91 -45.67
N PHE A 69 -17.42 -17.38 -46.13
CA PHE A 69 -17.54 -16.77 -47.45
C PHE A 69 -16.55 -15.60 -47.64
N CYS A 70 -16.49 -14.67 -46.68
CA CYS A 70 -15.61 -13.51 -46.76
C CYS A 70 -14.14 -13.89 -46.71
N LEU A 71 -13.78 -14.92 -45.92
CA LEU A 71 -12.43 -15.48 -45.89
C LEU A 71 -12.05 -16.07 -47.25
N GLN A 72 -12.89 -16.93 -47.83
CA GLN A 72 -12.67 -17.53 -49.14
C GLN A 72 -12.54 -16.48 -50.25
N SER A 73 -13.46 -15.51 -50.30
CA SER A 73 -13.43 -14.44 -51.31
C SER A 73 -12.16 -13.57 -51.20
N THR A 74 -11.66 -13.34 -49.98
CA THR A 74 -10.41 -12.60 -49.76
C THR A 74 -9.20 -13.39 -50.25
N VAL A 75 -9.17 -14.69 -49.99
CA VAL A 75 -8.11 -15.60 -50.45
C VAL A 75 -8.12 -15.72 -51.97
N GLU A 76 -9.28 -15.86 -52.62
CA GLU A 76 -9.40 -15.91 -54.08
C GLU A 76 -8.91 -14.64 -54.76
N LYS A 77 -9.28 -13.45 -54.22
CA LYS A 77 -8.79 -12.16 -54.71
C LYS A 77 -7.28 -12.05 -54.58
N PHE A 78 -6.73 -12.50 -53.45
CA PHE A 78 -5.29 -12.53 -53.22
C PHE A 78 -4.57 -13.47 -54.20
N ILE A 79 -5.04 -14.71 -54.37
CA ILE A 79 -4.45 -15.68 -55.30
C ILE A 79 -4.53 -15.17 -56.74
N THR A 80 -5.64 -14.57 -57.15
CA THR A 80 -5.81 -14.03 -58.51
C THR A 80 -4.84 -12.87 -58.76
N LEU A 81 -4.71 -11.94 -57.80
CA LEU A 81 -3.74 -10.84 -57.88
C LEU A 81 -2.29 -11.35 -57.90
N PHE A 82 -2.00 -12.41 -57.11
CA PHE A 82 -0.68 -13.02 -57.00
C PHE A 82 -0.29 -13.84 -58.23
N MET A 83 -1.25 -14.50 -58.89
CA MET A 83 -1.03 -15.31 -60.09
C MET A 83 -0.99 -14.49 -61.39
N ALA A 84 -1.53 -13.27 -61.40
CA ALA A 84 -1.53 -12.43 -62.60
C ALA A 84 -0.13 -12.15 -63.19
N PRO A 85 0.92 -11.83 -62.40
CA PRO A 85 2.28 -11.67 -62.91
C PRO A 85 2.90 -13.01 -63.36
N ILE A 86 2.61 -14.09 -62.63
CA ILE A 86 3.12 -15.43 -62.92
C ILE A 86 2.60 -15.92 -64.27
N ASN A 87 1.30 -15.78 -64.53
CA ASN A 87 0.66 -16.13 -65.79
C ASN A 87 1.18 -15.27 -66.97
N SER A 88 1.48 -13.98 -66.72
CA SER A 88 2.08 -13.08 -67.72
C SER A 88 3.51 -13.51 -68.13
N LEU A 89 4.26 -14.14 -67.23
CA LEU A 89 5.59 -14.68 -67.52
C LEU A 89 5.55 -16.05 -68.20
N PHE A 90 4.66 -16.94 -67.79
CA PHE A 90 4.49 -18.22 -68.49
C PHE A 90 4.05 -18.02 -69.96
N GLY A 91 3.24 -16.99 -70.24
CA GLY A 91 2.92 -16.58 -71.62
C GLY A 91 4.13 -16.10 -72.44
N LYS A 92 5.23 -15.69 -71.79
CA LYS A 92 6.48 -15.25 -72.43
C LYS A 92 7.57 -16.35 -72.50
N GLN A 93 7.35 -17.51 -71.87
CA GLN A 93 8.36 -18.57 -71.70
C GLN A 93 8.22 -19.79 -72.63
N VAL A 94 7.33 -19.76 -73.63
CA VAL A 94 7.17 -20.88 -74.59
C VAL A 94 8.27 -20.90 -75.68
N GLY A 95 9.23 -19.96 -75.68
CA GLY A 95 10.12 -19.75 -76.83
C GLY A 95 11.63 -19.98 -76.68
N LEU A 96 12.21 -20.25 -75.50
CA LEU A 96 13.68 -20.17 -75.34
C LEU A 96 14.27 -21.24 -74.41
N THR A 97 14.46 -22.45 -74.94
CA THR A 97 15.22 -23.54 -74.30
C THR A 97 16.73 -23.40 -74.54
N GLY A 98 17.29 -22.24 -74.18
CA GLY A 98 18.71 -21.91 -74.39
C GLY A 98 19.46 -21.38 -73.17
N ASP A 99 18.81 -20.56 -72.32
CA ASP A 99 19.52 -19.82 -71.28
C ASP A 99 19.04 -20.16 -69.86
N ALA A 100 19.39 -21.34 -69.37
CA ALA A 100 19.09 -21.75 -68.00
C ALA A 100 19.70 -20.81 -66.93
N MET A 101 20.84 -20.17 -67.21
CA MET A 101 21.47 -19.22 -66.27
C MET A 101 20.78 -17.84 -66.25
N ASN A 102 20.27 -17.33 -67.38
CA ASN A 102 19.46 -16.10 -67.40
C ASN A 102 18.09 -16.31 -66.75
N MET A 103 17.57 -17.55 -66.79
CA MET A 103 16.36 -17.95 -66.07
C MET A 103 16.50 -17.80 -64.56
N ILE A 104 17.63 -18.19 -63.96
CA ILE A 104 17.86 -18.01 -62.51
C ILE A 104 17.87 -16.52 -62.14
N GLY A 105 18.51 -15.68 -62.97
CA GLY A 105 18.48 -14.22 -62.79
C GLY A 105 17.07 -13.64 -62.89
N THR A 106 16.26 -14.15 -63.81
CA THR A 106 14.87 -13.74 -63.99
C THR A 106 13.99 -14.20 -62.82
N VAL A 107 14.17 -15.43 -62.34
CA VAL A 107 13.46 -15.95 -61.15
C VAL A 107 13.83 -15.14 -59.91
N ARG A 108 15.10 -14.75 -59.74
CA ARG A 108 15.53 -13.91 -58.62
C ARG A 108 14.93 -12.50 -58.70
N ASN A 109 14.94 -11.89 -59.89
CA ASN A 109 14.30 -10.59 -60.10
C ASN A 109 12.78 -10.66 -59.92
N LEU A 110 12.15 -11.77 -60.32
CA LEU A 110 10.75 -12.03 -60.06
C LEU A 110 10.46 -12.10 -58.56
N ALA A 111 11.22 -12.92 -57.83
CA ALA A 111 11.07 -13.06 -56.39
C ALA A 111 11.27 -11.72 -55.68
N GLN A 112 12.24 -10.91 -56.10
CA GLN A 112 12.47 -9.58 -55.55
C GLN A 112 11.30 -8.62 -55.87
N ASN A 113 10.77 -8.64 -57.09
CA ASN A 113 9.63 -7.83 -57.48
C ASN A 113 8.35 -8.25 -56.75
N MET A 114 8.14 -9.56 -56.56
CA MET A 114 7.04 -10.10 -55.76
C MET A 114 7.18 -9.73 -54.29
N TYR A 115 8.38 -9.81 -53.73
CA TYR A 115 8.68 -9.38 -52.37
C TYR A 115 8.42 -7.88 -52.19
N ASN A 116 8.88 -7.03 -53.11
CA ASN A 116 8.65 -5.59 -53.06
C ASN A 116 7.16 -5.24 -53.23
N ALA A 117 6.43 -5.93 -54.09
CA ALA A 117 4.98 -5.76 -54.24
C ALA A 117 4.23 -6.21 -52.98
N PHE A 118 4.62 -7.33 -52.37
CA PHE A 118 4.05 -7.78 -51.11
C PHE A 118 4.32 -6.77 -49.98
N LEU A 119 5.56 -6.28 -49.87
CA LEU A 119 5.92 -5.26 -48.89
C LEU A 119 5.16 -3.95 -49.09
N SER A 120 4.88 -3.53 -50.33
CA SER A 120 4.11 -2.30 -50.57
C SER A 120 2.65 -2.43 -50.12
N TYR A 121 2.04 -3.62 -50.32
CA TYR A 121 0.71 -3.92 -49.78
C TYR A 121 0.73 -4.00 -48.25
N MET A 122 1.75 -4.63 -47.67
CA MET A 122 1.93 -4.71 -46.22
C MET A 122 2.15 -3.33 -45.60
N ASP A 123 2.90 -2.42 -46.23
CA ASP A 123 3.12 -1.07 -45.72
C ASP A 123 1.81 -0.28 -45.60
N VAL A 124 0.92 -0.38 -46.60
CA VAL A 124 -0.42 0.24 -46.52
C VAL A 124 -1.26 -0.37 -45.41
N TYR A 125 -1.19 -1.71 -45.24
CA TYR A 125 -1.89 -2.40 -44.16
C TYR A 125 -1.33 -2.00 -42.78
N PHE A 126 -0.02 -2.01 -42.58
CA PHE A 126 0.64 -1.62 -41.34
C PHE A 126 0.37 -0.14 -40.99
N LYS A 127 0.33 0.76 -41.98
CA LYS A 127 -0.05 2.16 -41.75
C LYS A 127 -1.49 2.28 -41.24
N LYS A 128 -2.44 1.54 -41.84
CA LYS A 128 -3.83 1.51 -41.37
C LYS A 128 -3.97 0.85 -40.00
N PHE A 129 -3.26 -0.25 -39.77
CA PHE A 129 -3.23 -0.96 -38.50
C PHE A 129 -2.68 -0.06 -37.38
N ASN A 130 -1.51 0.55 -37.59
CA ASN A 130 -0.91 1.47 -36.63
C ASN A 130 -1.84 2.64 -36.32
N ARG A 131 -2.47 3.24 -37.34
CA ARG A 131 -3.45 4.30 -37.12
C ARG A 131 -4.65 3.82 -36.29
N SER A 132 -5.14 2.61 -36.52
CA SER A 132 -6.20 2.00 -35.73
C SER A 132 -5.77 1.74 -34.28
N VAL A 133 -4.54 1.27 -34.06
CA VAL A 133 -3.98 1.06 -32.72
C VAL A 133 -3.81 2.37 -31.97
N PHE A 134 -3.39 3.45 -32.63
CA PHE A 134 -3.31 4.78 -32.02
C PHE A 134 -4.69 5.30 -31.59
N GLU A 135 -5.72 5.14 -32.43
CA GLU A 135 -7.09 5.51 -32.07
C GLU A 135 -7.63 4.68 -30.89
N MET A 136 -7.36 3.37 -30.88
CA MET A 136 -7.73 2.48 -29.77
C MET A 136 -7.02 2.85 -28.46
N SER A 137 -5.74 3.20 -28.55
CA SER A 137 -4.95 3.70 -27.41
C SER A 137 -5.55 5.00 -26.86
N ARG A 138 -5.95 5.93 -27.74
CA ARG A 138 -6.63 7.17 -27.35
C ARG A 138 -7.96 6.90 -26.63
N ILE A 139 -8.77 5.97 -27.13
CA ILE A 139 -10.03 5.55 -26.46
C ILE A 139 -9.75 4.99 -25.06
N THR A 140 -8.74 4.12 -24.95
CA THR A 140 -8.34 3.53 -23.66
C THR A 140 -7.86 4.59 -22.67
N GLN A 141 -7.11 5.60 -23.15
CA GLN A 141 -6.69 6.74 -22.33
C GLN A 141 -7.89 7.57 -21.86
N HIS A 142 -8.87 7.83 -22.72
CA HIS A 142 -10.10 8.54 -22.32
C HIS A 142 -10.91 7.74 -21.29
N LEU A 143 -11.01 6.42 -21.44
CA LEU A 143 -11.67 5.56 -20.46
C LEU A 143 -10.94 5.57 -19.11
N ARG A 144 -9.60 5.49 -19.13
CA ARG A 144 -8.77 5.60 -17.93
C ARG A 144 -8.97 6.95 -17.23
N MET A 145 -8.94 8.06 -17.97
CA MET A 145 -9.20 9.39 -17.40
C MET A 145 -10.61 9.50 -16.80
N ALA A 146 -11.62 8.88 -17.42
CA ALA A 146 -12.97 8.84 -16.88
C ALA A 146 -13.04 8.02 -15.58
N MET A 147 -12.37 6.87 -15.52
CA MET A 147 -12.25 6.04 -14.31
C MET A 147 -11.52 6.77 -13.19
N ASP A 148 -10.41 7.45 -13.49
CA ASP A 148 -9.65 8.23 -12.51
C ASP A 148 -10.51 9.36 -11.93
N ARG A 149 -11.33 10.03 -12.76
CA ARG A 149 -12.31 11.01 -12.29
C ARG A 149 -13.38 10.36 -11.40
N ALA A 150 -13.93 9.22 -11.78
CA ALA A 150 -14.93 8.52 -10.98
C ALA A 150 -14.37 8.10 -9.60
N ASN A 151 -13.12 7.60 -9.57
CA ASN A 151 -12.42 7.29 -8.33
C ASN A 151 -12.22 8.54 -7.46
N ALA A 152 -11.79 9.66 -8.07
CA ALA A 152 -11.65 10.92 -7.34
C ALA A 152 -12.98 11.40 -6.73
N PHE A 153 -14.10 11.22 -7.44
CA PHE A 153 -15.44 11.50 -6.91
C PHE A 153 -15.80 10.59 -5.73
N ALA A 154 -15.56 9.28 -5.84
CA ALA A 154 -15.85 8.32 -4.77
C ALA A 154 -15.04 8.63 -3.51
N VAL A 155 -13.73 8.91 -3.67
CA VAL A 155 -12.85 9.30 -2.57
C VAL A 155 -13.33 10.61 -1.93
N SER A 156 -13.73 11.60 -2.74
CA SER A 156 -14.27 12.86 -2.23
C SER A 156 -15.55 12.65 -1.41
N MET A 157 -16.45 11.74 -1.81
CA MET A 157 -17.65 11.43 -1.02
C MET A 157 -17.33 10.81 0.33
N ILE A 158 -16.33 9.92 0.41
CA ILE A 158 -15.87 9.34 1.67
C ILE A 158 -15.35 10.45 2.61
N TYR A 159 -14.52 11.35 2.10
CA TYR A 159 -14.00 12.47 2.90
C TYR A 159 -15.08 13.46 3.34
N ILE A 160 -16.09 13.72 2.50
CA ILE A 160 -17.26 14.51 2.89
C ILE A 160 -18.04 13.81 4.01
N GLY A 161 -18.28 12.50 3.89
CA GLY A 161 -18.94 11.70 4.93
C GLY A 161 -18.18 11.71 6.25
N ALA A 162 -16.86 11.51 6.22
CA ALA A 162 -16.01 11.58 7.39
C ALA A 162 -16.00 12.98 8.04
N SER A 163 -15.98 14.04 7.22
CA SER A 163 -16.05 15.43 7.68
C SER A 163 -17.40 15.74 8.33
N MET A 164 -18.50 15.25 7.76
CA MET A 164 -19.84 15.39 8.31
C MET A 164 -19.96 14.67 9.66
N PHE A 165 -19.45 13.44 9.75
CA PHE A 165 -19.41 12.68 11.01
C PHE A 165 -18.62 13.42 12.10
N ARG A 166 -17.44 13.94 11.75
CA ARG A 166 -16.62 14.75 12.67
C ARG A 166 -17.31 16.06 13.06
N GLY A 167 -18.04 16.69 12.14
CA GLY A 167 -18.87 17.86 12.42
C GLY A 167 -19.98 17.56 13.45
N ILE A 168 -20.64 16.41 13.33
CA ILE A 168 -21.65 15.95 14.29
C ILE A 168 -21.02 15.75 15.67
N ILE A 169 -19.88 15.06 15.75
CA ILE A 169 -19.18 14.84 17.02
C ILE A 169 -18.79 16.18 17.67
N ASN A 170 -18.20 17.10 16.91
CA ASN A 170 -17.81 18.41 17.42
C ASN A 170 -19.02 19.22 17.92
N SER A 171 -20.15 19.14 17.21
CA SER A 171 -21.40 19.79 17.61
C SER A 171 -21.94 19.21 18.93
N ILE A 172 -21.92 17.89 19.09
CA ILE A 172 -22.32 17.20 20.32
C ILE A 172 -21.39 17.62 21.48
N GLN A 173 -20.07 17.65 21.27
CA GLN A 173 -19.11 18.09 22.28
C GLN A 173 -19.32 19.55 22.69
N PHE A 174 -19.64 20.42 21.74
CA PHE A 174 -19.99 21.81 22.02
C PHE A 174 -21.26 21.91 22.87
N MET A 175 -22.32 21.18 22.50
CA MET A 175 -23.56 21.13 23.25
C MET A 175 -23.34 20.64 24.69
N ILE A 176 -22.54 19.60 24.89
CA ILE A 176 -22.17 19.10 26.22
C ILE A 176 -21.47 20.19 27.04
N LYS A 177 -20.52 20.93 26.45
CA LYS A 177 -19.83 22.04 27.14
C LYS A 177 -20.81 23.13 27.58
N VAL A 178 -21.75 23.51 26.72
CA VAL A 178 -22.78 24.51 27.06
C VAL A 178 -23.66 24.03 28.21
N ILE A 179 -24.13 22.78 28.18
CA ILE A 179 -24.95 22.19 29.25
C ILE A 179 -24.19 22.20 30.58
N LEU A 180 -22.90 21.83 30.58
CA LEU A 180 -22.08 21.83 31.79
C LEU A 180 -21.90 23.24 32.38
N ILE A 181 -21.73 24.27 31.53
CA ILE A 181 -21.65 25.66 31.99
C ILE A 181 -22.96 26.09 32.66
N ILE A 182 -24.12 25.77 32.06
CA ILE A 182 -25.44 26.07 32.63
C ILE A 182 -25.62 25.37 33.98
N CYS A 183 -25.27 24.09 34.07
CA CYS A 183 -25.34 23.33 35.32
C CYS A 183 -24.45 23.95 36.41
N GLY A 184 -23.24 24.41 36.05
CA GLY A 184 -22.33 25.10 36.97
C GLY A 184 -22.93 26.40 37.52
N ILE A 185 -23.57 27.20 36.67
CA ILE A 185 -24.24 28.44 37.10
C ILE A 185 -25.42 28.12 38.02
N MET A 186 -26.25 27.12 37.68
CA MET A 186 -27.36 26.70 38.52
C MET A 186 -26.89 26.27 39.92
N LEU A 187 -25.78 25.52 39.98
CA LEU A 187 -25.20 25.08 41.25
C LEU A 187 -24.70 26.26 42.10
N ALA A 188 -24.08 27.27 41.48
CA ALA A 188 -23.68 28.49 42.17
C ALA A 188 -24.87 29.26 42.76
N ILE A 189 -25.98 29.37 42.01
CA ILE A 189 -27.22 30.01 42.49
C ILE A 189 -27.82 29.25 43.68
N ILE A 190 -27.82 27.91 43.65
CA ILE A 190 -28.31 27.08 44.76
C ILE A 190 -27.50 27.32 46.03
N ILE A 191 -26.17 27.45 45.92
CA ILE A 191 -25.29 27.75 47.06
C ILE A 191 -25.64 29.12 47.66
N ILE A 192 -25.89 30.14 46.81
CA ILE A 192 -26.23 31.49 47.27
C ILE A 192 -27.63 31.53 47.91
N LEU A 193 -28.61 30.79 47.38
CA LEU A 193 -30.01 30.78 47.84
C LEU A 193 -30.34 29.66 48.83
N PHE A 194 -29.32 29.06 49.45
CA PHE A 194 -29.44 27.86 50.30
C PHE A 194 -30.53 27.94 51.37
N PHE A 195 -30.64 29.08 52.06
CA PHE A 195 -31.60 29.27 53.15
C PHE A 195 -33.06 29.37 52.68
N VAL A 196 -33.30 29.82 51.45
CA VAL A 196 -34.65 29.96 50.89
C VAL A 196 -35.12 28.64 50.26
N LEU A 197 -34.20 27.89 49.66
CA LEU A 197 -34.50 26.67 48.89
C LEU A 197 -34.40 25.38 49.72
N PHE A 198 -34.14 25.46 51.02
CA PHE A 198 -33.95 24.31 51.92
C PHE A 198 -35.03 23.21 51.81
N PRO A 199 -36.35 23.53 51.72
CA PRO A 199 -37.38 22.48 51.62
C PRO A 199 -37.37 21.72 50.29
N ILE A 200 -36.83 22.32 49.22
CA ILE A 200 -36.90 21.81 47.84
C ILE A 200 -35.52 21.29 47.39
N MET A 201 -34.46 21.57 48.14
CA MET A 201 -33.08 21.16 47.83
C MET A 201 -32.91 19.67 47.48
N PRO A 202 -33.51 18.70 48.20
CA PRO A 202 -33.36 17.28 47.86
C PRO A 202 -33.88 16.95 46.46
N LEU A 203 -34.97 17.59 46.04
CA LEU A 203 -35.55 17.39 44.69
C LEU A 203 -34.65 17.97 43.60
N ILE A 204 -34.07 19.15 43.85
CA ILE A 204 -33.16 19.83 42.91
C ILE A 204 -31.84 19.07 42.76
N LEU A 205 -31.30 18.55 43.87
CA LEU A 205 -30.07 17.74 43.84
C LEU A 205 -30.28 16.40 43.14
N ALA A 206 -31.45 15.76 43.30
CA ALA A 206 -31.77 14.53 42.61
C ALA A 206 -31.87 14.72 41.09
N THR A 207 -32.49 15.80 40.61
CA THR A 207 -32.58 16.09 39.17
C THR A 207 -31.25 16.48 38.57
N LEU A 208 -30.44 17.28 39.26
CA LEU A 208 -29.06 17.60 38.85
C LEU A 208 -28.18 16.35 38.79
N ALA A 209 -28.24 15.48 39.79
CA ALA A 209 -27.48 14.23 39.80
C ALA A 209 -27.88 13.32 38.62
N ALA A 210 -29.17 13.22 38.31
CA ALA A 210 -29.65 12.46 37.15
C ALA A 210 -29.10 13.03 35.83
N ILE A 211 -29.16 14.36 35.63
CA ILE A 211 -28.64 15.02 34.42
C ILE A 211 -27.12 14.83 34.30
N ILE A 212 -26.38 15.05 35.38
CA ILE A 212 -24.91 14.89 35.39
C ILE A 212 -24.52 13.43 35.10
N SER A 213 -25.22 12.46 35.69
CA SER A 213 -24.96 11.04 35.44
C SER A 213 -25.20 10.65 33.99
N ALA A 214 -26.28 11.13 33.37
CA ALA A 214 -26.59 10.86 31.96
C ALA A 214 -25.53 11.47 31.02
N VAL A 215 -25.08 12.69 31.30
CA VAL A 215 -24.02 13.36 30.53
C VAL A 215 -22.67 12.66 30.69
N MET A 216 -22.33 12.21 31.90
CA MET A 216 -21.08 11.48 32.19
C MET A 216 -21.05 10.10 31.52
N VAL A 217 -22.16 9.37 31.49
CA VAL A 217 -22.25 8.08 30.80
C VAL A 217 -22.07 8.27 29.29
N PHE A 218 -22.71 9.27 28.69
CA PHE A 218 -22.54 9.57 27.26
C PHE A 218 -21.12 10.04 26.91
N ALA A 219 -20.53 10.89 27.74
CA ALA A 219 -19.14 11.33 27.58
C ALA A 219 -18.15 10.17 27.75
N GLY A 220 -18.41 9.27 28.71
CA GLY A 220 -17.62 8.08 28.98
C GLY A 220 -17.68 7.03 27.87
N ILE A 221 -18.84 6.82 27.25
CA ILE A 221 -18.98 5.91 26.10
C ILE A 221 -18.19 6.44 24.90
N LEU A 222 -18.30 7.73 24.59
CA LEU A 222 -17.60 8.34 23.46
C LEU A 222 -16.08 8.42 23.70
N SER A 223 -15.63 8.67 24.93
CA SER A 223 -14.21 8.67 25.24
C SER A 223 -13.64 7.24 25.24
N SER A 224 -14.34 6.28 25.84
CA SER A 224 -13.87 4.89 25.94
C SER A 224 -13.77 4.18 24.59
N SER A 225 -14.71 4.39 23.66
CA SER A 225 -14.63 3.76 22.33
C SER A 225 -13.49 4.31 21.49
N ILE A 226 -13.19 5.61 21.62
CA ILE A 226 -12.09 6.25 20.90
C ILE A 226 -10.74 5.91 21.56
N SER A 227 -10.69 5.87 22.90
CA SER A 227 -9.48 5.51 23.61
C SER A 227 -9.16 4.02 23.56
N ALA A 228 -10.17 3.14 23.45
CA ALA A 228 -9.94 1.70 23.31
C ALA A 228 -9.39 1.36 21.93
N ASP A 229 -9.95 1.91 20.85
CA ASP A 229 -9.44 1.71 19.49
C ASP A 229 -8.05 2.38 19.31
N ALA A 230 -7.82 3.52 19.96
CA ALA A 230 -6.49 4.14 20.01
C ALA A 230 -5.50 3.28 20.82
N ASN A 231 -5.87 2.77 22.01
CA ASN A 231 -4.98 1.95 22.83
C ASN A 231 -4.64 0.61 22.18
N ASP A 232 -5.61 -0.09 21.58
CA ASP A 232 -5.36 -1.35 20.85
C ASP A 232 -4.40 -1.12 19.65
N LYS A 233 -4.43 0.07 19.05
CA LYS A 233 -3.53 0.47 17.94
C LYS A 233 -2.26 1.18 18.39
N MET A 234 -2.12 1.53 19.67
CA MET A 234 -0.93 2.15 20.25
C MET A 234 0.06 1.12 20.78
N GLY A 235 -0.16 -0.18 20.56
CA GLY A 235 0.80 -1.23 20.89
C GLY A 235 1.92 -1.33 19.84
N GLY A 236 3.17 -1.50 20.26
CA GLY A 236 4.27 -1.82 19.35
C GLY A 236 4.00 -3.13 18.58
N LEU A 237 4.51 -3.27 17.36
CA LEU A 237 4.34 -4.44 16.51
C LEU A 237 5.23 -5.59 17.02
N CYS A 238 4.92 -6.27 18.13
CA CYS A 238 5.89 -7.18 18.77
C CYS A 238 5.26 -8.44 19.39
N PHE A 239 6.10 -9.45 19.62
CA PHE A 239 5.80 -10.75 20.22
C PHE A 239 6.24 -10.81 21.68
N ALA A 240 5.51 -11.56 22.51
CA ALA A 240 5.94 -11.88 23.87
C ALA A 240 7.12 -12.85 23.88
N GLU A 241 7.87 -12.86 24.98
CA GLU A 241 8.92 -13.83 25.24
C GLU A 241 8.43 -15.28 25.10
N GLY A 242 9.30 -16.18 24.64
CA GLY A 242 8.97 -17.59 24.42
C GLY A 242 8.22 -17.89 23.12
N THR A 243 7.76 -16.87 22.38
CA THR A 243 7.22 -17.06 21.02
C THR A 243 8.30 -17.70 20.13
N LEU A 244 7.94 -18.71 19.33
CA LEU A 244 8.90 -19.50 18.57
C LEU A 244 8.96 -19.02 17.11
N VAL A 245 10.13 -18.58 16.68
CA VAL A 245 10.44 -18.23 15.28
C VAL A 245 11.04 -19.45 14.59
N GLN A 246 10.64 -19.71 13.36
CA GLN A 246 11.18 -20.80 12.55
C GLN A 246 12.45 -20.34 11.81
N THR A 247 13.59 -20.90 12.18
CA THR A 247 14.90 -20.58 11.60
C THR A 247 15.51 -21.77 10.88
N ILE A 248 16.54 -21.51 10.09
CA ILE A 248 17.36 -22.52 9.40
C ILE A 248 18.76 -22.48 10.01
N ASN A 249 19.26 -23.64 10.43
CA ASN A 249 20.63 -23.75 10.92
C ASN A 249 21.66 -23.81 9.76
N ALA A 250 22.96 -23.76 10.07
CA ALA A 250 24.02 -23.81 9.05
C ALA A 250 24.04 -25.11 8.19
N LYS A 251 23.31 -26.16 8.59
CA LYS A 251 23.15 -27.41 7.84
C LYS A 251 21.90 -27.43 6.96
N GLY A 252 21.08 -26.37 6.99
CA GLY A 252 19.81 -26.31 6.26
C GLY A 252 18.62 -26.94 6.99
N GLU A 253 18.77 -27.32 8.26
CA GLU A 253 17.69 -27.94 9.04
C GLU A 253 16.86 -26.88 9.75
N MET A 254 15.54 -27.10 9.81
CA MET A 254 14.61 -26.20 10.50
C MET A 254 14.75 -26.33 12.02
N HIS A 255 14.72 -25.18 12.71
CA HIS A 255 14.78 -25.11 14.16
C HIS A 255 13.79 -24.07 14.68
N ALA A 256 13.18 -24.36 15.83
CA ALA A 256 12.31 -23.42 16.54
C ALA A 256 13.16 -22.65 17.56
N VAL A 257 13.29 -21.34 17.39
CA VAL A 257 14.10 -20.49 18.27
C VAL A 257 13.18 -19.47 18.95
N PRO A 258 13.18 -19.39 20.29
CA PRO A 258 12.45 -18.33 21.00
C PRO A 258 12.90 -16.93 20.57
N VAL A 259 11.96 -15.99 20.43
CA VAL A 259 12.20 -14.61 19.98
C VAL A 259 13.31 -13.92 20.76
N GLU A 260 13.45 -14.18 22.06
CA GLU A 260 14.47 -13.56 22.91
C GLU A 260 15.90 -14.09 22.65
N LYS A 261 16.04 -15.18 21.88
CA LYS A 261 17.33 -15.80 21.53
C LYS A 261 17.76 -15.54 20.09
N ILE A 262 16.89 -14.95 19.27
CA ILE A 262 17.17 -14.58 17.88
C ILE A 262 18.29 -13.53 17.82
N ARG A 263 19.15 -13.65 16.81
CA ARG A 263 20.30 -12.77 16.55
C ARG A 263 20.24 -12.21 15.13
N ASN A 264 20.81 -11.01 14.94
CA ASN A 264 20.99 -10.46 13.61
C ASN A 264 21.84 -11.41 12.75
N GLY A 265 21.41 -11.63 11.51
CA GLY A 265 22.00 -12.59 10.59
C GLY A 265 21.45 -14.02 10.68
N ASP A 266 20.58 -14.34 11.64
CA ASP A 266 19.89 -15.62 11.67
C ASP A 266 19.02 -15.78 10.41
N GLN A 267 19.09 -16.96 9.78
CA GLN A 267 18.33 -17.28 8.58
C GLN A 267 16.95 -17.82 8.94
N LEU A 268 15.91 -17.26 8.35
CA LEU A 268 14.52 -17.66 8.56
C LEU A 268 14.13 -18.80 7.61
N ALA A 269 13.19 -19.63 8.06
CA ALA A 269 12.60 -20.68 7.23
C ALA A 269 11.67 -20.12 6.15
N ASP A 270 11.11 -21.01 5.32
CA ASP A 270 10.07 -20.71 4.32
C ASP A 270 10.40 -19.59 3.33
N GLY A 271 11.68 -19.33 3.10
CA GLY A 271 12.12 -18.26 2.20
C GLY A 271 11.95 -16.86 2.78
N CYS A 272 11.74 -16.72 4.09
CA CYS A 272 11.57 -15.43 4.78
C CYS A 272 12.89 -14.64 4.97
N GLY A 273 13.99 -15.06 4.34
CA GLY A 273 15.23 -14.31 4.32
C GLY A 273 16.02 -14.40 5.62
N THR A 274 16.53 -13.27 6.10
CA THR A 274 17.43 -13.16 7.26
C THR A 274 17.02 -12.01 8.17
N ILE A 275 17.23 -12.15 9.47
CA ILE A 275 17.03 -11.08 10.44
C ILE A 275 18.07 -9.97 10.21
N THR A 276 17.62 -8.73 9.98
CA THR A 276 18.49 -7.55 9.78
C THR A 276 18.53 -6.66 11.02
N ALA A 277 17.42 -6.57 11.76
CA ALA A 277 17.33 -5.81 13.00
C ALA A 277 16.61 -6.58 14.11
N ILE A 278 16.96 -6.27 15.36
CA ILE A 278 16.24 -6.69 16.55
C ILE A 278 15.75 -5.45 17.28
N ILE A 279 14.45 -5.45 17.57
CA ILE A 279 13.74 -4.39 18.26
C ILE A 279 13.25 -4.96 19.59
N ARG A 280 13.70 -4.40 20.70
CA ARG A 280 13.26 -4.75 22.05
C ARG A 280 12.43 -3.60 22.60
N MET A 281 11.21 -3.87 23.06
CA MET A 281 10.32 -2.86 23.61
C MET A 281 9.80 -3.25 24.98
N LYS A 282 9.42 -2.26 25.79
CA LYS A 282 8.65 -2.49 27.01
C LYS A 282 7.25 -2.97 26.65
N GLY A 283 6.79 -4.04 27.29
CA GLY A 283 5.49 -4.64 27.03
C GLY A 283 4.49 -4.57 28.18
N ASP A 284 4.84 -3.96 29.32
CA ASP A 284 3.97 -3.91 30.51
C ASP A 284 2.59 -3.31 30.23
N ASP A 285 2.55 -2.27 29.40
CA ASP A 285 1.33 -1.52 29.03
C ASP A 285 0.74 -1.95 27.68
N ILE A 286 1.22 -3.05 27.09
CA ILE A 286 0.78 -3.50 25.76
C ILE A 286 -0.25 -4.62 25.90
N ASP A 287 -1.39 -4.40 25.24
CA ASP A 287 -2.46 -5.39 25.13
C ASP A 287 -2.08 -6.47 24.11
N LEU A 288 -1.80 -7.66 24.66
CA LEU A 288 -1.50 -8.84 23.88
C LEU A 288 -2.78 -9.59 23.53
N ARG A 289 -2.76 -10.26 22.39
CA ARG A 289 -3.74 -11.22 21.92
C ARG A 289 -3.09 -12.60 21.87
N ASN A 290 -3.89 -13.63 22.06
CA ASN A 290 -3.48 -15.00 21.87
C ASN A 290 -4.01 -15.48 20.51
N LEU A 291 -3.09 -15.78 19.61
CA LEU A 291 -3.36 -16.34 18.29
C LEU A 291 -2.76 -17.75 18.23
N HIS A 292 -3.58 -18.79 18.40
CA HIS A 292 -3.12 -20.18 18.40
C HIS A 292 -1.94 -20.47 19.36
N GLY A 293 -1.93 -19.85 20.53
CA GLY A 293 -0.86 -19.96 21.53
C GLY A 293 0.31 -18.99 21.35
N ILE A 294 0.28 -18.15 20.31
CA ILE A 294 1.22 -17.05 20.09
C ILE A 294 0.70 -15.82 20.82
N TYR A 295 1.48 -15.28 21.76
CA TYR A 295 1.16 -14.02 22.43
C TYR A 295 1.83 -12.86 21.68
N VAL A 296 1.02 -12.01 21.06
CA VAL A 296 1.46 -10.96 20.15
C VAL A 296 0.60 -9.71 20.34
N SER A 297 1.13 -8.52 20.09
CA SER A 297 0.35 -7.29 20.17
C SER A 297 -0.82 -7.28 19.17
N GLY A 298 -1.91 -6.61 19.53
CA GLY A 298 -3.09 -6.50 18.67
C GLY A 298 -2.82 -5.76 17.35
N SER A 299 -1.89 -4.81 17.35
CA SER A 299 -1.49 -4.03 16.17
C SER A 299 -0.60 -4.78 15.19
N HIS A 300 0.03 -5.89 15.60
CA HIS A 300 0.94 -6.63 14.73
C HIS A 300 0.21 -7.15 13.48
N VAL A 301 0.85 -7.13 12.32
CA VAL A 301 0.22 -7.56 11.07
C VAL A 301 0.44 -9.06 10.83
N VAL A 302 -0.65 -9.80 10.66
CA VAL A 302 -0.68 -11.25 10.43
C VAL A 302 -1.38 -11.59 9.11
N LYS A 303 -0.97 -12.69 8.48
CA LYS A 303 -1.66 -13.23 7.32
C LYS A 303 -2.91 -14.00 7.74
N GLY A 304 -4.06 -13.47 7.37
CA GLY A 304 -5.38 -14.04 7.65
C GLY A 304 -5.65 -15.38 6.97
N THR A 305 -6.72 -16.05 7.40
CA THR A 305 -7.20 -17.27 6.73
C THR A 305 -7.71 -17.02 5.31
N ASP A 306 -8.10 -15.78 5.02
CA ASP A 306 -8.46 -15.24 3.71
C ASP A 306 -7.25 -14.89 2.83
N GLY A 307 -6.03 -15.09 3.35
CA GLY A 307 -4.77 -14.78 2.69
C GLY A 307 -4.40 -13.28 2.71
N GLN A 308 -5.20 -12.42 3.35
CA GLN A 308 -4.94 -10.98 3.42
C GLN A 308 -4.17 -10.61 4.68
N TRP A 309 -3.32 -9.58 4.57
CA TRP A 309 -2.66 -8.97 5.72
C TRP A 309 -3.63 -8.06 6.49
N LYS A 310 -3.74 -8.30 7.80
CA LYS A 310 -4.57 -7.52 8.73
C LYS A 310 -3.91 -7.48 10.10
N SER A 311 -4.31 -6.52 10.94
CA SER A 311 -3.88 -6.49 12.33
C SER A 311 -4.34 -7.77 13.05
N VAL A 312 -3.58 -8.25 14.04
CA VAL A 312 -3.98 -9.41 14.84
C VAL A 312 -5.30 -9.15 15.56
N ALA A 313 -5.55 -7.91 16.00
CA ALA A 313 -6.81 -7.54 16.65
C ALA A 313 -8.02 -7.73 15.72
N ASP A 314 -7.84 -7.60 14.41
CA ASP A 314 -8.88 -7.81 13.39
C ASP A 314 -8.94 -9.26 12.88
N ASP A 315 -8.02 -10.13 13.28
CA ASP A 315 -8.01 -11.53 12.87
C ASP A 315 -9.01 -12.35 13.70
N GLU A 316 -9.89 -13.08 13.02
CA GLU A 316 -10.95 -13.89 13.64
C GLU A 316 -10.44 -15.00 14.58
N ARG A 317 -9.16 -15.40 14.44
CA ARG A 317 -8.53 -16.40 15.30
C ARG A 317 -7.98 -15.81 16.58
N ALA A 318 -7.82 -14.49 16.66
CA ALA A 318 -7.19 -13.82 17.79
C ALA A 318 -8.17 -13.63 18.95
N ILE A 319 -7.78 -14.09 20.14
CA ILE A 319 -8.57 -13.94 21.36
C ILE A 319 -7.87 -12.99 22.34
N PRO A 320 -8.61 -12.10 23.04
CA PRO A 320 -8.05 -11.29 24.11
C PRO A 320 -7.41 -12.16 25.19
N THR A 321 -6.26 -11.75 25.72
CA THR A 321 -5.58 -12.46 26.81
C THR A 321 -5.24 -11.52 27.96
N LYS A 322 -5.05 -12.10 29.16
CA LYS A 322 -4.50 -11.39 30.33
C LYS A 322 -2.99 -11.57 30.46
N HIS A 323 -2.37 -12.31 29.54
CA HIS A 323 -0.93 -12.50 29.51
C HIS A 323 -0.24 -11.14 29.30
N ARG A 324 0.80 -10.88 30.07
CA ARG A 324 1.65 -9.69 29.99
C ARG A 324 3.08 -10.15 29.89
N SER A 325 3.86 -9.43 29.07
CA SER A 325 5.28 -9.68 28.89
C SER A 325 6.02 -8.38 29.16
N PRO A 326 6.93 -8.31 30.16
CA PRO A 326 7.64 -7.07 30.49
C PRO A 326 8.45 -6.53 29.31
N ILE A 327 8.97 -7.44 28.48
CA ILE A 327 9.68 -7.14 27.25
C ILE A 327 8.98 -7.86 26.11
N ILE A 328 8.83 -7.18 24.98
CA ILE A 328 8.35 -7.75 23.74
C ILE A 328 9.37 -7.50 22.63
N TYR A 329 9.37 -8.39 21.64
CA TYR A 329 10.40 -8.48 20.61
C TYR A 329 9.78 -8.33 19.23
N CYS A 330 10.44 -7.55 18.37
CA CYS A 330 10.20 -7.52 16.94
C CYS A 330 11.52 -7.50 16.19
N PHE A 331 11.45 -7.60 14.87
CA PHE A 331 12.57 -7.75 13.99
C PHE A 331 12.33 -6.92 12.73
N ASN A 332 13.42 -6.61 12.03
CA ASN A 332 13.37 -6.40 10.58
C ASN A 332 13.99 -7.62 9.91
N THR A 333 13.53 -7.92 8.71
CA THR A 333 13.92 -9.06 7.89
C THR A 333 14.16 -8.60 6.47
N SER A 334 15.00 -9.32 5.73
CA SER A 334 15.24 -9.03 4.32
C SER A 334 14.05 -9.31 3.39
N SER A 335 12.99 -9.95 3.88
CA SER A 335 11.79 -10.29 3.09
C SER A 335 10.50 -9.61 3.56
N ASN A 336 10.57 -8.86 4.64
CA ASN A 336 9.41 -8.31 5.35
C ASN A 336 8.44 -9.37 5.88
N ASN A 337 8.90 -10.58 6.20
CA ASN A 337 8.06 -11.69 6.66
C ASN A 337 8.72 -12.47 7.80
N LEU A 338 7.91 -12.90 8.75
CA LEU A 338 8.31 -13.67 9.92
C LEU A 338 7.50 -14.98 10.03
N PRO A 339 8.15 -16.15 9.94
CA PRO A 339 7.50 -17.43 10.14
C PRO A 339 7.48 -17.79 11.63
N ILE A 340 6.29 -17.73 12.23
CA ILE A 340 6.09 -18.00 13.67
C ILE A 340 5.39 -19.34 13.86
N ILE A 341 5.92 -20.18 14.74
CA ILE A 341 5.36 -21.50 15.05
C ILE A 341 4.30 -21.32 16.15
N SER A 342 3.09 -21.77 15.88
CA SER A 342 1.99 -21.78 16.85
C SER A 342 2.06 -22.99 17.78
N ALA A 343 1.24 -23.00 18.83
CA ALA A 343 1.24 -24.10 19.81
C ALA A 343 0.79 -25.45 19.22
N ASP A 344 0.08 -25.47 18.09
CA ASP A 344 -0.31 -26.69 17.40
C ASP A 344 0.76 -27.20 16.40
N GLY A 345 1.88 -26.47 16.27
CA GLY A 345 2.98 -26.79 15.38
C GLY A 345 2.84 -26.26 13.96
N SER A 346 1.74 -25.56 13.63
CA SER A 346 1.60 -24.86 12.35
C SER A 346 2.41 -23.57 12.30
N THR A 347 2.91 -23.22 11.11
CA THR A 347 3.57 -21.94 10.87
C THR A 347 2.56 -20.90 10.43
N ILE A 348 2.54 -19.76 11.12
CA ILE A 348 1.73 -18.58 10.82
C ILE A 348 2.68 -17.46 10.38
N MET A 349 2.32 -16.79 9.29
CA MET A 349 3.12 -15.71 8.72
C MET A 349 2.70 -14.36 9.30
N PHE A 350 3.68 -13.62 9.78
CA PHE A 350 3.55 -12.24 10.25
C PHE A 350 4.42 -11.32 9.39
N ARG A 351 4.09 -10.03 9.37
CA ARG A 351 5.02 -9.01 8.88
C ARG A 351 6.05 -8.70 9.97
N ASP A 352 7.19 -8.19 9.55
CA ASP A 352 8.17 -7.61 10.47
C ASP A 352 7.84 -6.13 10.72
N TRP A 353 8.72 -5.40 11.43
CA TRP A 353 8.43 -4.00 11.79
C TRP A 353 8.42 -3.07 10.57
N GLU A 354 9.39 -3.20 9.66
CA GLU A 354 9.41 -2.46 8.41
C GLU A 354 8.44 -3.11 7.41
N GLU A 355 7.15 -2.82 7.55
CA GLU A 355 6.08 -3.49 6.81
C GLU A 355 6.11 -3.26 5.28
N LEU A 356 6.79 -2.19 4.82
CA LEU A 356 6.89 -1.84 3.40
C LEU A 356 8.13 -2.47 2.76
N SER A 357 7.92 -3.09 1.60
CA SER A 357 9.03 -3.65 0.84
C SER A 357 9.99 -2.56 0.35
N TYR A 358 11.29 -2.89 0.35
CA TYR A 358 12.34 -2.05 -0.24
C TYR A 358 12.09 -1.75 -1.74
N ASP A 359 11.37 -2.63 -2.44
CA ASP A 359 11.02 -2.46 -3.85
C ASP A 359 9.77 -1.58 -4.07
N ASP A 360 9.03 -1.24 -3.02
CA ASP A 360 7.87 -0.35 -3.09
C ASP A 360 8.26 1.13 -2.95
N GLU A 361 9.00 1.65 -3.94
CA GLU A 361 9.46 3.05 -3.97
C GLU A 361 8.31 4.06 -3.81
N LYS A 362 7.14 3.76 -4.38
CA LYS A 362 5.95 4.62 -4.25
C LYS A 362 5.40 4.60 -2.84
N GLY A 363 5.33 3.42 -2.21
CA GLY A 363 4.93 3.26 -0.81
C GLY A 363 5.85 4.04 0.11
N GLN A 364 7.16 3.88 -0.04
CA GLN A 364 8.17 4.58 0.75
C GLN A 364 8.12 6.10 0.56
N TYR A 365 7.93 6.60 -0.66
CA TYR A 365 7.76 8.03 -0.90
C TYR A 365 6.53 8.59 -0.17
N ILE A 366 5.39 7.89 -0.23
CA ILE A 366 4.16 8.33 0.45
C ILE A 366 4.31 8.25 1.97
N TRP A 367 4.99 7.23 2.49
CA TRP A 367 5.38 7.13 3.89
C TRP A 367 6.20 8.34 4.34
N ASN A 368 7.31 8.63 3.64
CA ASN A 368 8.16 9.78 3.93
C ASN A 368 7.39 11.12 3.85
N TYR A 369 6.44 11.23 2.92
CA TYR A 369 5.54 12.39 2.85
C TYR A 369 4.63 12.47 4.08
N LEU A 370 4.04 11.36 4.51
CA LEU A 370 3.15 11.30 5.68
C LEU A 370 3.90 11.68 6.96
N VAL A 371 5.07 11.09 7.20
CA VAL A 371 5.96 11.43 8.32
C VAL A 371 6.32 12.92 8.26
N SER A 372 6.80 13.40 7.11
CA SER A 372 7.17 14.81 6.95
C SER A 372 5.99 15.75 7.23
N LYS A 373 4.77 15.38 6.82
CA LYS A 373 3.56 16.15 7.11
C LYS A 373 3.22 16.17 8.60
N MET A 374 3.40 15.06 9.31
CA MET A 374 3.19 14.98 10.76
C MET A 374 4.19 15.87 11.51
N LEU A 375 5.45 15.83 11.09
CA LEU A 375 6.54 16.64 11.65
C LEU A 375 6.38 18.14 11.39
N HIS A 376 5.69 18.54 10.31
CA HIS A 376 5.56 19.93 9.86
C HIS A 376 4.11 20.43 9.82
N THR A 377 3.31 20.06 10.83
CA THR A 377 1.85 20.36 10.89
C THR A 377 1.48 21.83 10.70
N ASN A 378 2.37 22.76 11.07
CA ASN A 378 2.13 24.21 10.99
C ASN A 378 2.91 24.91 9.85
N MET A 379 3.56 24.16 8.95
CA MET A 379 4.35 24.73 7.84
C MET A 379 3.72 24.40 6.48
N LYS A 380 3.94 25.26 5.49
CA LYS A 380 3.46 24.99 4.14
C LYS A 380 4.31 23.91 3.48
N TYR A 381 3.67 23.06 2.68
CA TYR A 381 4.35 21.99 1.92
C TYR A 381 5.59 22.48 1.16
N THR A 382 5.54 23.68 0.57
CA THR A 382 6.65 24.28 -0.18
C THR A 382 7.92 24.49 0.64
N GLU A 383 7.82 24.53 1.97
CA GLU A 383 8.94 24.80 2.87
C GLU A 383 9.74 23.53 3.23
N TRP A 384 9.13 22.35 3.13
CA TRP A 384 9.74 21.09 3.55
C TRP A 384 9.71 19.97 2.50
N LYS A 385 9.07 20.19 1.34
CA LYS A 385 8.98 19.20 0.25
C LYS A 385 10.33 18.63 -0.20
N ASP A 386 11.40 19.42 -0.12
CA ASP A 386 12.74 19.04 -0.59
C ASP A 386 13.43 18.06 0.38
N ASN A 387 12.86 17.88 1.58
CA ASN A 387 13.31 16.91 2.58
C ASN A 387 12.72 15.52 2.37
N ILE A 388 11.71 15.37 1.50
CA ILE A 388 11.11 14.06 1.21
C ILE A 388 12.07 13.28 0.32
N ARG A 389 12.37 12.04 0.71
CA ARG A 389 13.21 11.11 -0.05
C ARG A 389 12.35 9.98 -0.63
N PRO A 390 12.74 9.41 -1.78
CA PRO A 390 12.07 8.24 -2.33
C PRO A 390 12.27 6.99 -1.47
N HIS A 391 13.43 6.89 -0.82
CA HIS A 391 13.77 5.78 0.07
C HIS A 391 13.82 6.21 1.53
N CYS A 392 13.45 5.28 2.42
CA CYS A 392 13.65 5.43 3.85
C CYS A 392 14.89 4.63 4.24
N GLU A 393 15.93 5.30 4.77
CA GLU A 393 16.98 4.61 5.51
C GLU A 393 16.56 4.55 6.98
N ASP A 394 16.86 3.43 7.65
CA ASP A 394 16.69 3.31 9.09
C ASP A 394 17.59 4.30 9.83
N ALA A 395 17.03 5.03 10.79
CA ALA A 395 17.74 6.07 11.55
C ALA A 395 18.64 5.47 12.64
N LEU A 396 19.82 4.99 12.23
CA LEU A 396 20.80 4.27 13.04
C LEU A 396 22.02 5.13 13.39
N MET A 397 22.63 4.80 14.53
CA MET A 397 23.83 5.47 15.04
C MET A 397 24.88 4.47 15.50
N GLY A 398 26.14 4.89 15.42
CA GLY A 398 27.26 4.15 15.97
C GLY A 398 27.19 4.06 17.49
N ARG A 399 27.76 2.98 18.03
CA ARG A 399 27.68 2.61 19.45
C ARG A 399 28.13 3.69 20.44
N ASN A 400 28.99 4.61 20.02
CA ASN A 400 29.61 5.63 20.88
C ASN A 400 28.92 6.98 20.78
N VAL A 401 27.87 7.13 19.96
CA VAL A 401 27.09 8.38 19.91
C VAL A 401 26.47 8.64 21.28
N LEU A 402 26.74 9.82 21.84
CA LEU A 402 26.31 10.18 23.18
C LEU A 402 24.90 10.76 23.16
N VAL A 403 24.03 10.21 24.02
CA VAL A 403 22.66 10.65 24.24
C VAL A 403 22.56 11.38 25.57
N LYS A 404 21.81 12.49 25.60
CA LYS A 404 21.63 13.28 26.81
C LYS A 404 20.61 12.64 27.74
N THR A 405 21.03 12.34 28.96
CA THR A 405 20.19 11.79 30.03
C THR A 405 20.21 12.69 31.26
N ASN A 406 19.40 12.37 32.27
CA ASN A 406 19.46 13.05 33.57
C ASN A 406 20.77 12.79 34.34
N LYS A 407 21.54 11.75 33.97
CA LYS A 407 22.84 11.41 34.55
C LYS A 407 24.02 11.99 33.75
N GLY A 408 23.74 12.75 32.69
CA GLY A 408 24.75 13.27 31.76
C GLY A 408 24.72 12.55 30.41
N TRP A 409 25.85 12.57 29.72
CA TRP A 409 26.01 11.97 28.39
C TRP A 409 26.35 10.49 28.50
N ILE A 410 25.53 9.63 27.91
CA ILE A 410 25.70 8.18 27.93
C ILE A 410 25.77 7.67 26.49
N PRO A 411 26.71 6.77 26.13
CA PRO A 411 26.72 6.13 24.83
C PRO A 411 25.40 5.43 24.53
N ILE A 412 24.87 5.57 23.32
CA ILE A 412 23.59 4.96 22.93
C ILE A 412 23.57 3.44 23.13
N SER A 413 24.70 2.77 22.94
CA SER A 413 24.82 1.31 23.14
C SER A 413 24.69 0.87 24.60
N GLU A 414 24.81 1.78 25.56
CA GLU A 414 24.62 1.50 27.00
C GLU A 414 23.20 1.81 27.48
N ILE A 415 22.34 2.34 26.60
CA ILE A 415 20.95 2.67 26.90
C ILE A 415 20.06 1.49 26.47
N GLU A 416 19.54 0.73 27.43
CA GLU A 416 18.54 -0.32 27.18
C GLU A 416 17.11 0.15 27.50
N PHE A 417 16.84 0.42 28.77
CA PHE A 417 15.57 0.97 29.22
C PHE A 417 15.89 2.02 30.27
N GLY A 418 15.28 3.20 30.17
CA GLY A 418 15.67 4.31 31.02
C GLY A 418 15.06 5.64 30.62
N GLN A 419 15.80 6.71 30.91
CA GLN A 419 15.33 8.08 30.78
C GLN A 419 16.29 8.92 29.94
N VAL A 420 15.77 9.57 28.91
CA VAL A 420 16.48 10.52 28.04
C VAL A 420 15.82 11.89 28.12
N LEU A 421 16.49 12.93 27.63
CA LEU A 421 15.92 14.27 27.59
C LEU A 421 15.35 14.59 26.19
N ASP A 422 14.15 15.18 26.18
CA ASP A 422 13.53 15.77 24.98
C ASP A 422 14.15 17.14 24.63
N ARG A 423 13.66 17.79 23.56
CA ARG A 423 14.13 19.13 23.14
C ARG A 423 14.04 20.22 24.22
N ASN A 424 13.12 20.06 25.18
CA ASN A 424 12.86 21.02 26.25
C ASN A 424 13.67 20.68 27.51
N GLY A 425 14.53 19.67 27.45
CA GLY A 425 15.25 19.15 28.62
C GLY A 425 14.35 18.40 29.60
N LYS A 426 13.13 18.03 29.20
CA LYS A 426 12.22 17.24 30.02
C LYS A 426 12.60 15.77 29.92
N ILE A 427 12.58 15.11 31.07
CA ILE A 427 12.80 13.66 31.16
C ILE A 427 11.65 12.93 30.48
N GLN A 428 11.99 11.98 29.62
CA GLN A 428 11.07 11.04 29.01
C GLN A 428 11.65 9.63 29.03
N GLU A 429 10.79 8.65 28.83
CA GLU A 429 11.14 7.24 28.88
C GLU A 429 11.58 6.71 27.52
N VAL A 430 12.58 5.82 27.56
CA VAL A 430 12.97 4.96 26.43
C VAL A 430 12.09 3.72 26.48
N LEU A 431 11.23 3.58 25.47
CA LEU A 431 10.24 2.51 25.35
C LEU A 431 10.79 1.32 24.56
N GLY A 432 11.80 1.53 23.73
CA GLY A 432 12.47 0.46 23.01
C GLY A 432 13.86 0.80 22.52
N CYS A 433 14.61 -0.24 22.21
CA CYS A 433 15.96 -0.17 21.64
C CYS A 433 16.05 -1.06 20.42
N ILE A 434 16.74 -0.55 19.41
CA ILE A 434 16.96 -1.22 18.14
C ILE A 434 18.44 -1.50 17.99
N LYS A 435 18.74 -2.70 17.51
CA LYS A 435 20.07 -3.09 17.07
C LYS A 435 19.97 -3.67 15.66
N GLU A 436 20.59 -3.02 14.70
CA GLU A 436 20.49 -3.36 13.27
C GLU A 436 21.87 -3.44 12.61
N HIS A 437 22.00 -4.31 11.61
CA HIS A 437 23.20 -4.41 10.79
C HIS A 437 23.25 -3.33 9.70
N VAL A 438 24.34 -2.57 9.67
CA VAL A 438 24.69 -1.70 8.55
C VAL A 438 25.74 -2.41 7.69
N TYR A 439 25.37 -2.73 6.47
CA TYR A 439 26.22 -3.44 5.50
C TYR A 439 27.17 -2.47 4.77
N GLN A 440 28.28 -3.01 4.25
CA GLN A 440 29.26 -2.26 3.45
C GLN A 440 29.80 -1.02 4.15
N ALA A 441 30.06 -1.17 5.45
CA ALA A 441 30.47 -0.08 6.31
C ALA A 441 31.77 -0.42 7.07
N GLU A 442 32.41 0.61 7.60
CA GLU A 442 33.58 0.50 8.47
C GLU A 442 33.34 1.35 9.73
N ASP A 443 33.44 0.73 10.91
CA ASP A 443 33.33 1.44 12.17
C ASP A 443 34.71 1.78 12.72
N LYS A 444 35.10 3.07 12.62
CA LYS A 444 36.41 3.56 13.07
C LYS A 444 36.43 3.95 14.54
N ASP A 445 35.38 4.63 14.97
CA ASP A 445 35.31 5.31 16.27
C ASP A 445 33.93 5.21 16.94
N GLY A 446 32.95 4.55 16.32
CA GLY A 446 31.58 4.46 16.80
C GLY A 446 30.80 5.76 16.72
N LEU A 447 31.31 6.79 16.02
CA LEU A 447 30.73 8.15 15.93
C LEU A 447 30.21 8.44 14.52
N TRP A 448 29.31 7.59 14.06
CA TRP A 448 28.64 7.71 12.77
C TRP A 448 27.12 7.64 12.94
N TYR A 449 26.41 7.99 11.87
CA TYR A 449 24.95 7.86 11.78
C TYR A 449 24.52 7.78 10.32
N THR A 450 23.46 7.03 10.05
CA THR A 450 22.76 7.00 8.76
C THR A 450 21.91 8.25 8.57
N GLU A 451 21.19 8.38 7.45
CA GLU A 451 20.24 9.46 7.27
C GLU A 451 19.15 9.42 8.38
N ARG A 452 18.88 10.57 9.01
CA ARG A 452 17.89 10.71 10.09
C ARG A 452 17.31 12.13 10.12
N TYR A 453 16.15 12.32 10.73
CA TYR A 453 15.62 13.68 10.92
C TYR A 453 16.31 14.42 12.07
N GLU A 454 16.83 15.61 11.77
CA GLU A 454 17.43 16.55 12.72
C GLU A 454 16.64 17.87 12.70
N ASP A 455 16.47 18.49 13.87
CA ASP A 455 15.83 19.82 13.99
C ASP A 455 16.81 20.90 13.52
N ASP A 456 16.43 21.62 12.47
CA ASP A 456 17.10 22.82 11.99
C ASP A 456 16.17 24.03 12.15
N LYS A 457 16.28 24.69 13.31
CA LYS A 457 15.51 25.91 13.66
C LYS A 457 14.00 25.67 13.58
N GLY A 458 13.53 24.54 14.10
CA GLY A 458 12.12 24.16 14.10
C GLY A 458 11.62 23.53 12.79
N THR A 459 12.51 23.28 11.82
CA THR A 459 12.20 22.49 10.62
C THR A 459 12.95 21.17 10.69
N TRP A 460 12.25 20.05 10.51
CA TRP A 460 12.88 18.73 10.46
C TRP A 460 13.47 18.45 9.09
N LYS A 461 14.77 18.17 9.06
CA LYS A 461 15.50 17.87 7.84
C LYS A 461 16.23 16.55 7.97
N LYS A 462 16.22 15.75 6.91
CA LYS A 462 17.04 14.54 6.85
C LYS A 462 18.53 14.94 6.74
N SER A 463 19.33 14.48 7.68
CA SER A 463 20.78 14.69 7.72
C SER A 463 21.49 13.88 6.65
N LYS A 464 22.74 14.25 6.35
CA LYS A 464 23.56 13.40 5.48
C LYS A 464 23.98 12.14 6.24
N ASN A 465 24.01 11.02 5.54
CA ASN A 465 24.63 9.79 6.02
C ASN A 465 26.15 10.03 6.23
N THR A 466 26.66 9.63 7.39
CA THR A 466 28.07 9.79 7.78
C THR A 466 28.80 8.45 7.99
N VAL A 467 28.12 7.33 7.70
CA VAL A 467 28.69 5.99 7.76
C VAL A 467 29.90 5.90 6.84
N PRO A 468 31.10 5.55 7.35
CA PRO A 468 32.25 5.30 6.51
C PRO A 468 32.01 4.07 5.64
N THR A 469 32.18 4.20 4.32
CA THR A 469 32.08 3.05 3.39
C THR A 469 33.20 2.05 3.68
N GLY A 470 32.84 0.76 3.74
CA GLY A 470 33.77 -0.34 4.03
C GLY A 470 33.29 -1.67 3.44
N SER A 471 33.94 -2.76 3.84
CA SER A 471 33.57 -4.13 3.42
C SER A 471 32.94 -4.96 4.54
N HIS A 472 32.80 -4.37 5.73
CA HIS A 472 32.31 -5.08 6.91
C HIS A 472 30.82 -4.81 7.14
N THR A 473 30.24 -5.61 8.03
CA THR A 473 28.92 -5.36 8.62
C THR A 473 29.17 -4.84 10.03
N ILE A 474 28.54 -3.73 10.37
CA ILE A 474 28.67 -3.08 11.69
C ILE A 474 27.30 -2.98 12.37
N ASP A 475 27.30 -2.85 13.69
CA ASP A 475 26.08 -2.72 14.48
C ASP A 475 25.69 -1.23 14.62
N GLY A 476 24.48 -0.90 14.16
CA GLY A 476 23.79 0.36 14.40
C GLY A 476 22.79 0.27 15.53
N PHE A 477 22.59 1.39 16.22
CA PHE A 477 21.72 1.51 17.39
C PHE A 477 20.73 2.65 17.18
N ALA A 478 19.49 2.43 17.63
CA ALA A 478 18.48 3.47 17.72
C ALA A 478 17.60 3.26 18.95
N LEU A 479 16.88 4.30 19.34
CA LEU A 479 15.94 4.30 20.47
C LEU A 479 14.52 4.56 19.97
N ILE A 480 13.54 4.09 20.72
CA ILE A 480 12.13 4.48 20.64
C ILE A 480 11.79 5.24 21.91
N THR A 481 11.32 6.48 21.77
CA THR A 481 10.94 7.34 22.87
C THR A 481 9.47 7.75 22.76
N LYS A 482 8.92 8.19 23.89
CA LYS A 482 7.51 8.59 23.96
C LYS A 482 7.18 9.74 23.00
N SER A 483 8.01 10.78 22.97
CA SER A 483 7.79 11.97 22.11
C SER A 483 8.35 11.82 20.69
N GLY A 484 9.11 10.74 20.42
CA GLY A 484 9.75 10.51 19.14
C GLY A 484 11.01 11.32 18.87
N GLU A 485 11.59 11.93 19.89
CA GLU A 485 12.79 12.74 19.76
C GLU A 485 13.64 12.65 21.00
N TYR A 486 14.93 12.97 20.88
CA TYR A 486 15.85 13.12 22.00
C TYR A 486 17.09 13.91 21.57
N ILE A 487 17.93 14.26 22.55
CA ILE A 487 19.13 15.05 22.33
C ILE A 487 20.36 14.14 22.23
N ILE A 488 21.18 14.37 21.21
CA ILE A 488 22.52 13.77 21.05
C ILE A 488 23.61 14.84 21.07
N TRP A 489 24.84 14.42 21.34
CA TRP A 489 26.04 15.24 21.16
C TRP A 489 26.65 14.99 19.78
N ASP A 490 26.76 16.04 18.98
CA ASP A 490 27.52 16.00 17.74
C ASP A 490 28.98 16.34 18.01
N ASP A 491 29.86 15.34 17.91
CA ASP A 491 31.28 15.53 18.21
C ASP A 491 32.02 16.36 17.16
N LYS A 492 31.53 16.42 15.92
CA LYS A 492 32.15 17.21 14.84
C LYS A 492 31.81 18.69 14.99
N GLU A 493 30.56 18.98 15.29
CA GLU A 493 30.07 20.36 15.47
C GLU A 493 30.20 20.87 16.90
N LYS A 494 30.57 20.00 17.86
CA LYS A 494 30.69 20.28 19.29
C LYS A 494 29.44 20.96 19.86
N LYS A 495 28.27 20.46 19.47
CA LYS A 495 26.98 21.01 19.88
C LYS A 495 25.93 19.92 20.10
N GLU A 496 24.89 20.28 20.83
CA GLU A 496 23.71 19.45 20.97
C GLU A 496 22.88 19.47 19.68
N LYS A 497 22.37 18.30 19.29
CA LYS A 497 21.39 18.17 18.21
C LYS A 497 20.16 17.46 18.71
N ILE A 498 19.00 17.96 18.32
CA ILE A 498 17.72 17.31 18.55
C ILE A 498 17.44 16.45 17.32
N ILE A 499 17.21 15.16 17.53
CA ILE A 499 16.96 14.21 16.46
C ILE A 499 15.65 13.49 16.70
N ARG A 500 15.08 12.93 15.63
CA ARG A 500 13.98 11.98 15.76
C ARG A 500 14.51 10.59 16.12
N ASP A 501 13.64 9.85 16.79
CA ASP A 501 13.88 8.47 17.17
C ASP A 501 13.64 7.50 16.00
N PHE A 502 13.74 6.20 16.25
CA PHE A 502 13.56 5.16 15.22
C PHE A 502 12.16 5.18 14.57
N THR A 503 11.13 5.62 15.30
CA THR A 503 9.76 5.68 14.76
C THR A 503 9.54 6.91 13.89
N GLU A 504 10.48 7.84 13.86
CA GLU A 504 10.43 9.17 13.23
C GLU A 504 9.32 10.11 13.72
N VAL A 505 8.16 9.61 14.18
CA VAL A 505 7.00 10.40 14.63
C VAL A 505 6.70 10.25 16.13
N GLY A 506 7.33 9.29 16.78
CA GLY A 506 7.20 9.00 18.21
C GLY A 506 6.18 7.93 18.49
N TYR A 507 6.40 7.20 19.58
CA TYR A 507 5.52 6.10 19.99
C TYR A 507 4.06 6.54 20.17
N GLU A 508 3.83 7.76 20.69
CA GLU A 508 2.47 8.28 20.86
C GLU A 508 1.75 8.58 19.53
N GLU A 509 2.48 8.74 18.44
CA GLU A 509 1.95 9.24 17.17
C GLU A 509 2.03 8.22 16.04
N ILE A 510 2.87 7.18 16.17
CA ILE A 510 3.12 6.19 15.12
C ILE A 510 1.85 5.45 14.68
N HIS A 511 0.90 5.20 15.59
CA HIS A 511 -0.38 4.58 15.26
C HIS A 511 -1.19 5.33 14.17
N LYS A 512 -0.92 6.62 13.97
CA LYS A 512 -1.58 7.43 12.92
C LYS A 512 -1.14 7.05 11.51
N THR A 513 -0.07 6.27 11.37
CA THR A 513 0.44 5.81 10.08
C THR A 513 -0.06 4.40 9.71
N TYR A 514 -0.54 3.61 10.66
CA TYR A 514 -0.93 2.21 10.44
C TYR A 514 -2.03 2.03 9.39
N ALA A 515 -3.03 2.92 9.38
CA ALA A 515 -4.09 2.88 8.36
C ALA A 515 -3.55 3.02 6.92
N PHE A 516 -2.45 3.76 6.74
CA PHE A 516 -1.79 3.86 5.44
C PHE A 516 -1.04 2.57 5.10
N LEU A 517 -0.30 1.98 6.04
CA LEU A 517 0.44 0.75 5.84
C LEU A 517 -0.50 -0.42 5.49
N GLU A 518 -1.55 -0.62 6.28
CA GLU A 518 -2.57 -1.65 6.02
C GLU A 518 -3.21 -1.48 4.64
N ALA A 519 -3.58 -0.25 4.29
CA ALA A 519 -4.18 0.03 2.99
C ALA A 519 -3.19 -0.26 1.84
N ARG A 520 -1.89 0.03 2.04
CA ARG A 520 -0.85 -0.21 1.03
C ARG A 520 -0.60 -1.70 0.84
N LEU A 521 -0.46 -2.45 1.93
CA LEU A 521 -0.25 -3.90 1.92
C LEU A 521 -1.37 -4.64 1.17
N ARG A 522 -2.64 -4.24 1.36
CA ARG A 522 -3.78 -4.82 0.65
C ARG A 522 -3.78 -4.56 -0.87
N MET A 523 -3.07 -3.55 -1.35
CA MET A 523 -2.98 -3.22 -2.77
C MET A 523 -1.88 -4.00 -3.49
N THR A 524 -0.76 -4.28 -2.82
CA THR A 524 0.42 -4.89 -3.45
C THR A 524 0.19 -6.36 -3.81
N ASP A 525 -0.62 -7.09 -3.03
CA ASP A 525 -0.96 -8.50 -3.30
C ASP A 525 -2.00 -8.71 -4.44
N GLN A 526 -2.53 -7.63 -5.03
CA GLN A 526 -3.49 -7.71 -6.15
C GLN A 526 -2.83 -7.58 -7.54
N ILE A 527 -1.50 -7.48 -7.59
CA ILE A 527 -0.69 -7.39 -8.81
C ILE A 527 0.08 -8.71 -8.94
#